data_AF-A0A1W6K3U7-F1
#
_entry.id   AF-A0A1W6K3U7-F1
#
_cell.length_a   1.000
_cell.length_b   1.000
_cell.length_c   1.000
_cell.angle_alpha   90.00
_cell.angle_beta   90.00
_cell.angle_gamma   90.00
#
_symmetry.space_group_name_H-M   'P 1'
#
loop_
_entity.id
_entity.type
_entity.pdbx_description
1 polymer ?
#
loop_
_entity_poly.entity_id
_entity_poly.type
_entity_poly.pdbx_seq_one_letter_code
_entity_poly.pdbx_strand_id
1 'polypeptide(L)'
;MISKIKIDKKILSLFFVLFLFVLPIYHSQSTQTPIKHVVIIIEENHSFDNIFGTYPFGWPPKINNITLSVMEPEGLYNNYTQLENSKNGVLGYITVPNVPWFPLFGNSHPYYADAWDTVDPYEGWTSYHGDYWFDTEDGFVYYSGPQSMAYFSYQQVGLLWDYAEEYTLADNYYSPVLGLTEPNRIAYMIGQPPNFYSDDVCNAIPFKESIMYQLQEYNITWGYFAYGYSGQIPWPIGAFIGISQYQNHFHSLTTFYEDLQDGNLPAVSWVMYITGYDDQYDMHPPYNITAGAVELTQTINAIMESPYWNSTVIFITFDEGGGYYDQITPPSINHYGLGQRIPLLIISPYAKEAWINNYTLSGYTLLGFIDYNWHLPYFTKWVEESDVQGLLKSFNFSKPRPPIILGPNNWTYPIPLQYPVHYGYIALVNPHVGFAQVYSAPELDLLLPLEIIAFGLTFASFKIKKVLLPGLLLMLITLGIAGFLDYSNNIYSFVTEYYMYSSLIGFLISGILALKRYRVYLKR
;
A
#
# COMPACT_ATOMS: atom_id res chain seq x y z
N MET A 1 49.66 13.66 -68.13
CA MET A 1 48.71 12.57 -68.42
C MET A 1 48.21 12.02 -67.08
N ILE A 2 47.06 12.51 -66.59
CA ILE A 2 46.42 11.96 -65.39
C ILE A 2 45.27 11.10 -65.90
N SER A 3 45.40 9.78 -65.75
CA SER A 3 44.40 8.80 -66.17
C SER A 3 43.19 8.86 -65.24
N LYS A 4 42.03 9.22 -65.80
CA LYS A 4 40.72 9.08 -65.14
C LYS A 4 40.48 7.60 -64.83
N ILE A 5 40.47 7.24 -63.55
CA ILE A 5 39.97 5.95 -63.07
C ILE A 5 38.46 5.93 -63.33
N LYS A 6 38.01 5.08 -64.26
CA LYS A 6 36.60 4.77 -64.47
C LYS A 6 36.16 3.83 -63.36
N ILE A 7 35.53 4.37 -62.33
CA ILE A 7 34.80 3.57 -61.34
C ILE A 7 33.53 3.06 -62.04
N ASP A 8 33.37 1.75 -62.07
CA ASP A 8 32.21 1.09 -62.68
C ASP A 8 30.94 1.45 -61.90
N LYS A 9 29.95 2.02 -62.59
CA LYS A 9 28.66 2.41 -62.00
C LYS A 9 27.96 1.22 -61.34
N LYS A 10 28.23 -0.02 -61.76
CA LYS A 10 27.68 -1.23 -61.11
C LYS A 10 28.25 -1.48 -59.71
N ILE A 11 29.51 -1.10 -59.44
CA ILE A 11 30.14 -1.26 -58.13
C ILE A 11 29.60 -0.20 -57.14
N LEU A 12 29.33 1.01 -57.63
CA LEU A 12 28.71 2.06 -56.82
C LEU A 12 27.26 1.71 -56.45
N SER A 13 26.51 1.09 -57.36
CA SER A 13 25.16 0.60 -57.09
C SER A 13 25.14 -0.58 -56.09
N LEU A 14 26.16 -1.45 -56.12
CA LEU A 14 26.26 -2.57 -55.16
C LEU A 14 26.52 -2.08 -53.73
N PHE A 15 27.37 -1.05 -53.56
CA PHE A 15 27.60 -0.41 -52.26
C PHE A 15 26.39 0.38 -51.75
N PHE A 16 25.63 1.03 -52.65
CA PHE A 16 24.42 1.76 -52.28
C PHE A 16 23.27 0.82 -51.89
N VAL A 17 23.20 -0.38 -52.48
CA VAL A 17 22.21 -1.41 -52.11
C VAL A 17 22.62 -2.15 -50.82
N LEU A 18 23.91 -2.31 -50.53
CA LEU A 18 24.35 -2.87 -49.24
C LEU A 18 24.12 -1.92 -48.05
N PHE A 19 24.09 -0.60 -48.27
CA PHE A 19 23.83 0.39 -47.22
C PHE A 19 22.34 0.60 -46.91
N LEU A 20 21.43 0.11 -47.78
CA LEU A 20 19.97 0.19 -47.58
C LEU A 20 19.37 -1.00 -46.81
N PHE A 21 20.19 -1.97 -46.40
CA PHE A 21 19.74 -3.17 -45.67
C PHE A 21 20.47 -3.42 -44.34
N VAL A 22 21.00 -2.36 -43.72
CA VAL A 22 21.22 -2.38 -42.27
C VAL A 22 20.05 -1.62 -41.64
N LEU A 23 18.85 -2.17 -41.80
CA LEU A 23 17.79 -1.85 -40.86
C LEU A 23 18.29 -2.38 -39.50
N PRO A 24 18.28 -1.57 -38.42
CA PRO A 24 18.48 -2.14 -37.10
C PRO A 24 17.46 -3.26 -36.96
N ILE A 25 17.94 -4.49 -36.75
CA ILE A 25 17.08 -5.57 -36.29
C ILE A 25 16.72 -5.16 -34.86
N TYR A 26 15.70 -4.32 -34.73
CA TYR A 26 14.97 -4.23 -33.48
C TYR A 26 14.38 -5.62 -33.30
N HIS A 27 15.00 -6.43 -32.44
CA HIS A 27 14.27 -7.52 -31.83
C HIS A 27 13.07 -6.86 -31.17
N SER A 28 11.90 -6.98 -31.79
CA SER A 28 10.64 -6.73 -31.08
C SER A 28 10.72 -7.65 -29.86
N GLN A 29 10.95 -7.05 -28.70
CA GLN A 29 11.12 -7.82 -27.48
C GLN A 29 9.81 -8.55 -27.26
N SER A 30 9.87 -9.87 -27.41
CA SER A 30 8.69 -10.72 -27.31
C SER A 30 8.20 -10.63 -25.88
N THR A 31 6.89 -10.45 -25.70
CA THR A 31 6.27 -10.46 -24.38
C THR A 31 5.41 -11.72 -24.26
N GLN A 32 5.24 -12.21 -23.04
CA GLN A 32 4.42 -13.37 -22.75
C GLN A 32 2.92 -13.09 -22.95
N THR A 33 2.51 -11.84 -22.72
CA THR A 33 1.12 -11.37 -22.94
C THR A 33 1.08 -10.31 -24.05
N PRO A 34 -0.11 -9.89 -24.53
CA PRO A 34 -0.23 -8.74 -25.43
C PRO A 34 0.23 -7.40 -24.84
N ILE A 35 0.50 -7.33 -23.54
CA ILE A 35 0.97 -6.12 -22.87
C ILE A 35 2.41 -5.83 -23.29
N LYS A 36 2.63 -4.60 -23.79
CA LYS A 36 3.92 -4.02 -24.17
C LYS A 36 4.33 -2.85 -23.30
N HIS A 37 3.39 -2.29 -22.53
CA HIS A 37 3.63 -1.17 -21.62
C HIS A 37 2.99 -1.47 -20.27
N VAL A 38 3.79 -1.37 -19.21
CA VAL A 38 3.34 -1.42 -17.82
C VAL A 38 3.49 -0.02 -17.25
N VAL A 39 2.39 0.58 -16.80
CA VAL A 39 2.39 1.85 -16.09
C VAL A 39 2.02 1.58 -14.64
N ILE A 40 2.90 1.93 -13.70
CA ILE A 40 2.66 1.81 -12.26
C ILE A 40 2.50 3.22 -11.71
N ILE A 41 1.31 3.51 -11.18
CA ILE A 41 0.97 4.76 -10.53
C ILE A 41 0.86 4.47 -9.03
N ILE A 42 1.58 5.24 -8.21
CA ILE A 42 1.63 5.08 -6.75
C ILE A 42 1.23 6.40 -6.10
N GLU A 43 -0.01 6.45 -5.62
CA GLU A 43 -0.57 7.50 -4.76
C GLU A 43 -0.12 7.29 -3.30
N GLU A 44 -0.57 8.14 -2.38
CA GLU A 44 -0.11 8.20 -0.98
C GLU A 44 -1.22 7.83 0.03
N ASN A 45 -0.89 7.01 1.03
CA ASN A 45 -1.45 7.03 2.39
C ASN A 45 -2.95 6.70 2.53
N HIS A 46 -3.40 5.60 1.91
CA HIS A 46 -4.78 5.14 2.06
C HIS A 46 -4.92 3.61 2.11
N SER A 47 -5.51 3.12 3.21
CA SER A 47 -5.89 1.73 3.35
C SER A 47 -7.02 1.32 2.40
N PHE A 48 -7.20 0.02 2.17
CA PHE A 48 -8.30 -0.47 1.34
C PHE A 48 -9.66 -0.07 1.92
N ASP A 49 -9.89 -0.30 3.22
CA ASP A 49 -11.18 0.03 3.82
C ASP A 49 -11.47 1.54 3.87
N ASN A 50 -10.44 2.39 3.90
CA ASN A 50 -10.61 3.84 3.82
C ASN A 50 -11.26 4.28 2.50
N ILE A 51 -10.88 3.69 1.36
CA ILE A 51 -11.39 4.09 0.04
C ILE A 51 -12.50 3.17 -0.47
N PHE A 52 -12.38 1.86 -0.25
CA PHE A 52 -13.24 0.83 -0.83
C PHE A 52 -13.99 -0.02 0.21
N GLY A 53 -13.81 0.22 1.51
CA GLY A 53 -14.45 -0.54 2.59
C GLY A 53 -15.99 -0.43 2.63
N THR A 54 -16.59 0.46 1.84
CA THR A 54 -18.05 0.52 1.65
C THR A 54 -18.49 0.31 0.20
N TYR A 55 -17.56 0.04 -0.71
CA TYR A 55 -17.85 -0.26 -2.11
C TYR A 55 -18.67 -1.57 -2.23
N PRO A 56 -19.66 -1.67 -3.13
CA PRO A 56 -20.12 -0.66 -4.10
C PRO A 56 -21.29 0.20 -3.58
N PHE A 57 -21.66 0.08 -2.30
CA PHE A 57 -22.89 0.71 -1.81
C PHE A 57 -22.67 2.14 -1.30
N GLY A 58 -21.56 2.37 -0.60
CA GLY A 58 -21.17 3.64 -0.02
C GLY A 58 -22.14 4.24 0.99
N TRP A 59 -21.90 5.50 1.31
CA TRP A 59 -22.77 6.35 2.10
C TRP A 59 -23.06 7.69 1.38
N PRO A 60 -24.34 8.13 1.32
CA PRO A 60 -25.55 7.37 1.59
C PRO A 60 -25.65 6.12 0.70
N PRO A 61 -26.25 5.00 1.16
CA PRO A 61 -26.23 3.75 0.41
C PRO A 61 -26.92 3.86 -0.96
N LYS A 62 -26.27 3.38 -2.01
CA LYS A 62 -26.79 3.26 -3.38
C LYS A 62 -27.09 1.81 -3.75
N ILE A 63 -28.35 1.49 -4.00
CA ILE A 63 -28.76 0.23 -4.64
C ILE A 63 -29.40 0.50 -5.98
N ASN A 64 -28.86 -0.13 -7.01
CA ASN A 64 -29.49 -0.24 -8.32
C ASN A 64 -28.99 -1.51 -9.02
N ASN A 65 -29.44 -1.73 -10.26
CA ASN A 65 -29.02 -2.91 -11.02
C ASN A 65 -27.51 -2.95 -11.30
N ILE A 66 -26.84 -1.80 -11.38
CA ILE A 66 -25.40 -1.73 -11.62
C ILE A 66 -24.68 -2.19 -10.35
N THR A 67 -24.91 -1.55 -9.19
CA THR A 67 -24.22 -1.89 -7.94
C THR A 67 -24.48 -3.33 -7.50
N LEU A 68 -25.68 -3.87 -7.78
CA LEU A 68 -26.01 -5.29 -7.52
C LEU A 68 -25.36 -6.28 -8.50
N SER A 69 -24.83 -5.81 -9.63
CA SER A 69 -24.13 -6.63 -10.62
C SER A 69 -22.62 -6.68 -10.38
N VAL A 70 -22.08 -5.78 -9.56
CA VAL A 70 -20.67 -5.73 -9.22
C VAL A 70 -20.32 -6.86 -8.23
N MET A 71 -19.15 -7.47 -8.38
CA MET A 71 -18.60 -8.36 -7.35
C MET A 71 -18.26 -7.57 -6.08
N GLU A 72 -18.62 -8.10 -4.92
CA GLU A 72 -18.36 -7.43 -3.65
C GLU A 72 -17.03 -7.92 -3.05
N PRO A 73 -16.17 -6.99 -2.56
CA PRO A 73 -14.99 -7.34 -1.76
C PRO A 73 -15.33 -8.18 -0.53
N GLU A 74 -14.38 -9.01 -0.10
CA GLU A 74 -14.54 -9.80 1.13
C GLU A 74 -14.64 -8.91 2.38
N GLY A 75 -15.39 -9.39 3.38
CA GLY A 75 -15.65 -8.64 4.62
C GLY A 75 -16.78 -7.62 4.51
N LEU A 76 -17.38 -7.46 3.31
CA LEU A 76 -18.49 -6.54 3.07
C LEU A 76 -19.87 -7.21 2.94
N TYR A 77 -19.94 -8.54 3.01
CA TYR A 77 -21.21 -9.26 2.88
C TYR A 77 -22.14 -9.05 4.08
N ASN A 78 -23.43 -8.82 3.81
CA ASN A 78 -24.47 -8.37 4.74
C ASN A 78 -24.35 -6.91 5.21
N ASN A 79 -23.34 -6.16 4.75
CA ASN A 79 -23.20 -4.76 5.12
C ASN A 79 -24.18 -3.84 4.43
N TYR A 80 -24.86 -4.15 3.31
CA TYR A 80 -25.86 -3.20 2.81
C TYR A 80 -26.92 -2.89 3.89
N THR A 81 -27.47 -3.93 4.52
CA THR A 81 -28.48 -3.72 5.57
C THR A 81 -27.86 -3.03 6.79
N GLN A 82 -26.59 -3.30 7.12
CA GLN A 82 -25.90 -2.67 8.25
C GLN A 82 -25.52 -1.20 7.96
N LEU A 83 -25.12 -0.89 6.72
CA LEU A 83 -24.88 0.44 6.16
C LEU A 83 -26.19 1.23 6.09
N GLU A 84 -27.28 0.63 5.64
CA GLU A 84 -28.61 1.24 5.64
C GLU A 84 -29.07 1.57 7.07
N ASN A 85 -28.77 0.68 8.02
CA ASN A 85 -29.05 0.90 9.44
C ASN A 85 -28.04 1.83 10.13
N SER A 86 -26.94 2.19 9.47
CA SER A 86 -25.95 3.10 10.03
C SER A 86 -26.55 4.49 10.19
N LYS A 87 -26.13 5.21 11.23
CA LYS A 87 -26.60 6.56 11.51
C LYS A 87 -25.49 7.52 11.13
N ASN A 88 -25.76 8.42 10.20
CA ASN A 88 -24.81 9.41 9.69
C ASN A 88 -23.50 8.77 9.18
N GLY A 89 -23.57 7.59 8.57
CA GLY A 89 -22.40 6.90 8.02
C GLY A 89 -21.45 6.33 9.09
N VAL A 90 -21.92 6.08 10.31
CA VAL A 90 -21.11 5.43 11.35
C VAL A 90 -21.34 3.92 11.35
N LEU A 91 -20.30 3.15 11.07
CA LEU A 91 -20.33 1.67 10.99
C LEU A 91 -20.28 1.04 12.39
N GLY A 92 -21.36 1.18 13.15
CA GLY A 92 -21.43 0.77 14.56
C GLY A 92 -21.31 -0.74 14.83
N TYR A 93 -21.21 -1.57 13.80
CA TYR A 93 -20.94 -3.01 13.93
C TYR A 93 -19.45 -3.34 14.02
N ILE A 94 -18.57 -2.43 13.57
CA ILE A 94 -17.12 -2.49 13.80
C ILE A 94 -16.84 -1.65 15.03
N THR A 95 -16.12 -2.20 16.00
CA THR A 95 -15.83 -1.54 17.27
C THR A 95 -14.34 -1.65 17.55
N VAL A 96 -13.64 -0.52 17.61
CA VAL A 96 -12.22 -0.46 17.94
C VAL A 96 -12.07 0.26 19.28
N PRO A 97 -11.39 -0.33 20.29
CA PRO A 97 -11.20 0.32 21.57
C PRO A 97 -10.37 1.59 21.44
N ASN A 98 -10.72 2.64 22.19
CA ASN A 98 -9.91 3.86 22.22
C ASN A 98 -8.54 3.62 22.87
N VAL A 99 -8.45 2.56 23.68
CA VAL A 99 -7.23 2.12 24.37
C VAL A 99 -7.26 0.58 24.39
N PRO A 100 -6.43 -0.12 23.60
CA PRO A 100 -6.53 -1.58 23.38
C PRO A 100 -6.52 -2.40 24.67
N TRP A 101 -5.63 -2.06 25.59
CA TRP A 101 -5.47 -2.76 26.87
C TRP A 101 -6.44 -2.31 27.96
N PHE A 102 -7.26 -1.27 27.72
CA PHE A 102 -8.25 -0.81 28.68
C PHE A 102 -9.56 -0.36 28.01
N PRO A 103 -10.37 -1.32 27.52
CA PRO A 103 -11.60 -1.05 26.75
C PRO A 103 -12.66 -0.23 27.51
N LEU A 104 -12.50 -0.05 28.83
CA LEU A 104 -13.37 0.80 29.65
C LEU A 104 -13.26 2.30 29.29
N PHE A 105 -12.24 2.73 28.54
CA PHE A 105 -12.12 4.10 28.02
C PHE A 105 -12.95 4.36 26.75
N GLY A 106 -13.87 3.45 26.43
CA GLY A 106 -14.78 3.59 25.31
C GLY A 106 -14.18 3.06 24.01
N ASN A 107 -15.01 3.08 22.98
CA ASN A 107 -14.68 2.58 21.65
C ASN A 107 -15.03 3.63 20.61
N SER A 108 -14.35 3.54 19.47
CA SER A 108 -14.66 4.26 18.25
C SER A 108 -15.13 3.28 17.17
N HIS A 109 -15.68 3.85 16.11
CA HIS A 109 -16.27 3.13 15.00
C HIS A 109 -15.83 3.81 13.70
N PRO A 110 -15.66 3.07 12.59
CA PRO A 110 -15.46 3.70 11.31
C PRO A 110 -16.59 4.67 10.98
N TYR A 111 -16.26 5.84 10.44
CA TYR A 111 -17.23 6.89 10.15
C TYR A 111 -16.99 7.51 8.77
N TYR A 112 -18.08 7.84 8.09
CA TYR A 112 -18.03 8.56 6.84
C TYR A 112 -17.41 9.94 7.06
N ALA A 113 -16.32 10.24 6.35
CA ALA A 113 -15.54 11.46 6.55
C ALA A 113 -16.37 12.75 6.36
N ASP A 114 -17.38 12.73 5.46
CA ASP A 114 -18.19 13.88 5.05
C ASP A 114 -17.35 15.15 4.75
N ALA A 115 -16.16 14.93 4.21
CA ALA A 115 -15.17 15.94 3.86
C ALA A 115 -14.42 15.49 2.60
N TRP A 116 -13.66 16.40 1.99
CA TRP A 116 -12.84 16.11 0.82
C TRP A 116 -11.39 15.82 1.17
N ASP A 117 -11.06 15.97 2.45
CA ASP A 117 -9.76 15.85 3.09
C ASP A 117 -9.99 15.41 4.53
N THR A 118 -8.95 14.86 5.14
CA THR A 118 -8.96 14.35 6.51
C THR A 118 -7.73 14.85 7.24
N VAL A 119 -7.78 14.87 8.57
CA VAL A 119 -6.55 15.03 9.35
C VAL A 119 -5.69 13.79 9.12
N ASP A 120 -4.40 14.02 8.93
CA ASP A 120 -3.42 12.96 8.78
C ASP A 120 -3.39 12.04 10.03
N PRO A 121 -3.63 10.72 9.90
CA PRO A 121 -3.41 9.78 10.98
C PRO A 121 -1.95 9.78 11.44
N TYR A 122 -1.69 9.26 12.64
CA TYR A 122 -0.30 9.10 13.05
C TYR A 122 0.31 7.88 12.36
N GLU A 123 1.50 8.10 11.82
CA GLU A 123 2.18 7.11 11.00
C GLU A 123 3.48 6.63 11.62
N GLY A 124 4.05 5.59 11.03
CA GLY A 124 5.37 5.09 11.35
C GLY A 124 5.36 3.71 11.97
N TRP A 125 6.55 3.19 12.22
CA TRP A 125 6.78 1.83 12.68
C TRP A 125 5.91 1.48 13.88
N THR A 126 5.99 2.29 14.95
CA THR A 126 5.25 2.05 16.18
C THR A 126 3.75 2.17 15.97
N SER A 127 3.30 3.12 15.15
CA SER A 127 1.88 3.33 14.88
C SER A 127 1.30 2.12 14.13
N TYR A 128 1.87 1.76 12.98
CA TYR A 128 1.34 0.71 12.11
C TYR A 128 1.41 -0.67 12.73
N HIS A 129 2.46 -0.99 13.48
CA HIS A 129 2.51 -2.26 14.20
C HIS A 129 1.57 -2.25 15.42
N GLY A 130 1.41 -1.10 16.05
CA GLY A 130 0.47 -0.88 17.14
C GLY A 130 -0.98 -1.04 16.70
N ASP A 131 -1.34 -0.56 15.51
CA ASP A 131 -2.70 -0.60 14.94
C ASP A 131 -3.28 -2.01 14.88
N TYR A 132 -2.48 -2.96 14.41
CA TYR A 132 -2.90 -4.36 14.34
C TYR A 132 -2.84 -5.10 15.67
N TRP A 133 -2.17 -4.55 16.69
CA TRP A 133 -2.13 -5.08 18.06
C TRP A 133 -2.03 -6.63 18.14
N PHE A 134 -1.02 -7.22 17.50
CA PHE A 134 -0.88 -8.69 17.36
C PHE A 134 -2.08 -9.39 16.72
N ASP A 135 -2.48 -8.94 15.53
CA ASP A 135 -3.54 -9.55 14.72
C ASP A 135 -4.95 -9.44 15.35
N THR A 136 -5.24 -8.32 16.03
CA THR A 136 -6.56 -8.00 16.63
C THR A 136 -7.20 -6.71 16.12
N GLU A 137 -6.47 -5.88 15.36
CA GLU A 137 -6.96 -4.62 14.78
C GLU A 137 -7.49 -3.60 15.81
N ASP A 138 -7.16 -3.78 17.09
CA ASP A 138 -7.68 -2.99 18.20
C ASP A 138 -6.94 -1.65 18.40
N GLY A 139 -5.78 -1.47 17.74
CA GLY A 139 -4.83 -0.38 17.99
C GLY A 139 -5.11 0.94 17.30
N PHE A 140 -5.86 0.93 16.19
CA PHE A 140 -5.96 2.06 15.24
C PHE A 140 -6.30 3.41 15.86
N VAL A 141 -7.17 3.44 16.88
CA VAL A 141 -7.58 4.69 17.53
C VAL A 141 -6.47 5.23 18.44
N TYR A 142 -5.74 4.34 19.10
CA TYR A 142 -4.70 4.73 20.05
C TYR A 142 -3.40 5.11 19.34
N TYR A 143 -3.01 4.32 18.34
CA TYR A 143 -1.74 4.46 17.65
C TYR A 143 -1.82 5.45 16.49
N SER A 144 -2.77 5.30 15.57
CA SER A 144 -2.99 6.25 14.46
C SER A 144 -3.99 7.37 14.73
N GLY A 145 -4.60 7.40 15.92
CA GLY A 145 -5.51 8.46 16.36
C GLY A 145 -6.96 8.27 15.87
N PRO A 146 -7.95 8.97 16.44
CA PRO A 146 -9.37 8.77 16.08
C PRO A 146 -9.70 9.02 14.60
N GLN A 147 -8.91 9.84 13.92
CA GLN A 147 -9.05 10.14 12.49
C GLN A 147 -8.76 8.94 11.58
N SER A 148 -8.02 7.92 12.06
CA SER A 148 -7.79 6.66 11.33
C SER A 148 -9.09 5.94 10.98
N MET A 149 -10.15 6.19 11.75
CA MET A 149 -11.46 5.57 11.56
C MET A 149 -12.28 6.23 10.44
N ALA A 150 -11.80 7.30 9.81
CA ALA A 150 -12.49 7.93 8.70
C ALA A 150 -12.47 7.02 7.46
N TYR A 151 -13.59 6.97 6.73
CA TYR A 151 -13.64 6.37 5.39
C TYR A 151 -14.33 7.29 4.39
N PHE A 152 -13.91 7.19 3.13
CA PHE A 152 -14.51 7.88 2.00
C PHE A 152 -15.56 7.03 1.30
N SER A 153 -16.48 7.70 0.62
CA SER A 153 -17.55 7.07 -0.17
C SER A 153 -17.42 7.50 -1.63
N TYR A 154 -18.26 6.95 -2.50
CA TYR A 154 -18.37 7.38 -3.89
C TYR A 154 -18.57 8.91 -4.07
N GLN A 155 -18.97 9.63 -3.02
CA GLN A 155 -19.09 11.09 -3.07
C GLN A 155 -17.74 11.77 -3.28
N GLN A 156 -16.67 11.25 -2.67
CA GLN A 156 -15.31 11.76 -2.79
C GLN A 156 -14.49 10.98 -3.82
N VAL A 157 -14.58 9.65 -3.80
CA VAL A 157 -13.71 8.76 -4.59
C VAL A 157 -14.47 8.07 -5.73
N GLY A 158 -15.55 8.70 -6.21
CA GLY A 158 -16.42 8.15 -7.27
C GLY A 158 -15.67 7.74 -8.53
N LEU A 159 -14.60 8.47 -8.91
CA LEU A 159 -13.75 8.13 -10.06
C LEU A 159 -13.00 6.80 -9.86
N LEU A 160 -12.45 6.57 -8.66
CA LEU A 160 -11.78 5.30 -8.33
C LEU A 160 -12.78 4.14 -8.33
N TRP A 161 -14.00 4.39 -7.85
CA TRP A 161 -15.07 3.39 -7.83
C TRP A 161 -15.62 3.09 -9.23
N ASP A 162 -15.75 4.10 -10.10
CA ASP A 162 -16.10 3.91 -11.51
C ASP A 162 -15.05 3.02 -12.21
N TYR A 163 -13.75 3.19 -11.93
CA TYR A 163 -12.73 2.28 -12.44
C TYR A 163 -12.81 0.87 -11.84
N ALA A 164 -13.19 0.72 -10.56
CA ALA A 164 -13.41 -0.59 -9.95
C ALA A 164 -14.60 -1.32 -10.59
N GLU A 165 -15.68 -0.60 -10.94
CA GLU A 165 -16.85 -1.16 -11.63
C GLU A 165 -16.48 -1.61 -13.04
N GLU A 166 -15.70 -0.81 -13.73
CA GLU A 166 -15.38 -1.06 -15.13
C GLU A 166 -14.18 -1.98 -15.33
N TYR A 167 -13.31 -2.14 -14.34
CA TYR A 167 -12.09 -2.94 -14.47
C TYR A 167 -11.96 -3.91 -13.30
N THR A 168 -10.73 -4.18 -12.88
CA THR A 168 -10.45 -5.09 -11.78
C THR A 168 -9.95 -4.30 -10.58
N LEU A 169 -10.59 -4.51 -9.43
CA LEU A 169 -10.11 -4.08 -8.11
C LEU A 169 -9.55 -5.31 -7.39
N ALA A 170 -8.32 -5.24 -6.89
CA ALA A 170 -7.82 -6.27 -5.99
C ALA A 170 -8.14 -5.87 -4.54
N ASP A 171 -8.85 -6.73 -3.82
CA ASP A 171 -9.25 -6.54 -2.42
C ASP A 171 -8.36 -7.32 -1.44
N ASN A 172 -7.29 -7.91 -1.95
CA ASN A 172 -6.30 -8.66 -1.20
C ASN A 172 -4.87 -8.30 -1.65
N TYR A 173 -4.65 -7.00 -1.88
CA TYR A 173 -3.37 -6.42 -2.26
C TYR A 173 -2.79 -5.62 -1.10
N TYR A 174 -1.50 -5.81 -0.83
CA TYR A 174 -0.82 -5.23 0.33
C TYR A 174 0.38 -4.40 -0.08
N SER A 175 0.68 -3.37 0.71
CA SER A 175 1.94 -2.64 0.56
C SER A 175 3.13 -3.60 0.78
N PRO A 176 4.27 -3.39 0.11
CA PRO A 176 5.44 -4.25 0.26
C PRO A 176 5.93 -4.45 1.69
N VAL A 177 5.81 -3.43 2.54
CA VAL A 177 6.35 -3.40 3.90
C VAL A 177 5.33 -2.73 4.84
N LEU A 178 5.19 -3.25 6.06
CA LEU A 178 4.46 -2.55 7.13
C LEU A 178 5.33 -1.40 7.65
N GLY A 179 5.25 -0.24 7.01
CA GLY A 179 6.08 0.93 7.31
C GLY A 179 5.69 2.12 6.43
N LEU A 180 6.41 3.24 6.60
CA LEU A 180 6.12 4.49 5.88
C LEU A 180 6.30 4.39 4.35
N THR A 181 5.99 5.50 3.69
CA THR A 181 6.14 5.76 2.26
C THR A 181 7.50 5.38 1.70
N GLU A 182 8.61 5.89 2.26
CA GLU A 182 9.93 5.73 1.66
C GLU A 182 10.35 4.26 1.55
N PRO A 183 10.26 3.44 2.64
CA PRO A 183 10.49 2.00 2.54
C PRO A 183 9.63 1.29 1.50
N ASN A 184 8.35 1.61 1.41
CA ASN A 184 7.43 0.98 0.46
C ASN A 184 7.78 1.32 -0.98
N ARG A 185 7.94 2.61 -1.31
CA ARG A 185 8.30 3.06 -2.66
C ARG A 185 9.64 2.49 -3.13
N ILE A 186 10.61 2.34 -2.23
CA ILE A 186 11.87 1.66 -2.56
C ILE A 186 11.64 0.16 -2.76
N ALA A 187 10.83 -0.50 -1.93
CA ALA A 187 10.50 -1.92 -2.08
C ALA A 187 9.80 -2.24 -3.42
N TYR A 188 9.01 -1.30 -3.95
CA TYR A 188 8.46 -1.34 -5.32
C TYR A 188 9.51 -1.30 -6.44
N MET A 189 10.78 -1.09 -6.12
CA MET A 189 11.88 -1.03 -7.08
C MET A 189 12.96 -2.08 -6.81
N ILE A 190 13.03 -2.63 -5.61
CA ILE A 190 14.04 -3.64 -5.22
C ILE A 190 13.46 -5.03 -4.92
N GLY A 191 12.13 -5.17 -4.91
CA GLY A 191 11.48 -6.47 -4.70
C GLY A 191 11.77 -7.11 -3.35
N GLN A 192 12.06 -6.30 -2.33
CA GLN A 192 12.31 -6.73 -0.94
C GLN A 192 12.21 -5.52 0.01
N PRO A 193 12.04 -5.71 1.33
CA PRO A 193 12.11 -4.61 2.30
C PRO A 193 13.51 -3.98 2.32
N PRO A 194 13.66 -2.65 2.16
CA PRO A 194 14.97 -1.99 2.25
C PRO A 194 15.48 -1.92 3.70
N ASN A 195 14.56 -1.88 4.66
CA ASN A 195 14.76 -1.99 6.09
C ASN A 195 13.52 -2.65 6.69
N PHE A 196 13.70 -3.32 7.82
CA PHE A 196 12.63 -4.01 8.54
C PHE A 196 12.49 -3.57 10.00
N TYR A 197 13.33 -2.70 10.55
CA TYR A 197 13.25 -2.36 11.99
C TYR A 197 13.08 -0.88 12.28
N SER A 198 13.00 -0.05 11.24
CA SER A 198 12.69 1.37 11.36
C SER A 198 12.11 1.89 10.05
N ASP A 199 11.54 3.09 10.14
CA ASP A 199 10.98 3.80 8.99
C ASP A 199 12.03 4.36 8.02
N ASP A 200 13.30 4.35 8.42
CA ASP A 200 14.40 4.86 7.61
C ASP A 200 14.84 3.83 6.57
N VAL A 201 15.13 4.29 5.35
CA VAL A 201 15.95 3.54 4.40
C VAL A 201 17.41 3.63 4.87
N CYS A 202 17.77 2.87 5.92
CA CYS A 202 19.05 3.01 6.64
C CYS A 202 20.31 2.78 5.79
N ASN A 203 20.19 2.22 4.58
CA ASN A 203 21.33 1.82 3.76
C ASN A 203 21.27 2.43 2.36
N ALA A 204 22.40 2.94 1.90
CA ALA A 204 22.57 3.34 0.52
C ALA A 204 22.52 2.10 -0.38
N ILE A 205 21.54 2.05 -1.30
CA ILE A 205 21.23 0.85 -2.09
C ILE A 205 21.98 0.93 -3.42
N PRO A 206 22.86 -0.02 -3.77
CA PRO A 206 23.48 -0.02 -5.10
C PRO A 206 22.42 -0.04 -6.20
N PHE A 207 22.49 0.83 -7.21
CA PHE A 207 21.50 0.86 -8.30
C PHE A 207 21.32 -0.50 -8.99
N LYS A 208 22.38 -1.32 -9.04
CA LYS A 208 22.35 -2.69 -9.56
C LYS A 208 21.39 -3.64 -8.83
N GLU A 209 20.93 -3.26 -7.64
CA GLU A 209 19.95 -3.96 -6.82
C GLU A 209 18.53 -3.41 -7.03
N SER A 210 18.30 -2.70 -8.12
CA SER A 210 16.96 -2.28 -8.56
C SER A 210 16.51 -3.02 -9.82
N ILE A 211 15.19 -3.17 -9.96
CA ILE A 211 14.54 -3.62 -11.19
C ILE A 211 14.93 -2.73 -12.38
N MET A 212 15.11 -1.42 -12.17
CA MET A 212 15.52 -0.47 -13.21
C MET A 212 16.86 -0.86 -13.84
N TYR A 213 17.82 -1.34 -13.04
CA TYR A 213 19.07 -1.86 -13.55
C TYR A 213 18.87 -3.16 -14.35
N GLN A 214 18.01 -4.07 -13.88
CA GLN A 214 17.69 -5.27 -14.63
C GLN A 214 17.06 -4.94 -15.99
N LEU A 215 16.11 -4.00 -16.05
CA LEU A 215 15.51 -3.53 -17.29
C LEU A 215 16.58 -2.96 -18.24
N GLN A 216 17.52 -2.16 -17.71
CA GLN A 216 18.64 -1.63 -18.48
C GLN A 216 19.52 -2.73 -19.09
N GLU A 217 19.91 -3.75 -18.32
CA GLU A 217 20.75 -4.86 -18.79
C GLU A 217 20.08 -5.68 -19.91
N TYR A 218 18.75 -5.79 -19.86
CA TYR A 218 17.95 -6.51 -20.86
C TYR A 218 17.42 -5.60 -21.98
N ASN A 219 17.86 -4.34 -22.05
CA ASN A 219 17.43 -3.34 -23.03
C ASN A 219 15.91 -3.11 -23.07
N ILE A 220 15.24 -3.25 -21.94
CA ILE A 220 13.83 -2.89 -21.78
C ILE A 220 13.77 -1.43 -21.38
N THR A 221 13.08 -0.62 -22.19
CA THR A 221 12.98 0.83 -21.92
C THR A 221 12.16 1.07 -20.66
N TRP A 222 12.67 1.94 -19.80
CA TRP A 222 11.98 2.34 -18.59
C TRP A 222 12.10 3.84 -18.34
N GLY A 223 11.11 4.41 -17.65
CA GLY A 223 11.09 5.82 -17.28
C GLY A 223 10.41 6.03 -15.93
N TYR A 224 10.84 7.08 -15.24
CA TYR A 224 10.22 7.56 -14.00
C TYR A 224 9.72 8.98 -14.26
N PHE A 225 8.40 9.11 -14.28
CA PHE A 225 7.70 10.35 -14.57
C PHE A 225 7.11 10.85 -13.28
N ALA A 226 7.31 12.13 -12.99
CA ALA A 226 6.91 12.63 -11.70
C ALA A 226 6.36 14.05 -11.78
N TYR A 227 5.29 14.29 -11.04
CA TYR A 227 4.62 15.57 -10.97
C TYR A 227 5.55 16.60 -10.29
N GLY A 228 5.55 17.84 -10.80
CA GLY A 228 6.45 18.89 -10.30
C GLY A 228 7.94 18.71 -10.63
N TYR A 229 8.33 17.69 -11.42
CA TYR A 229 9.74 17.42 -11.72
C TYR A 229 10.44 18.59 -12.41
N SER A 230 11.56 19.05 -11.83
CA SER A 230 12.33 20.20 -12.31
C SER A 230 13.81 19.93 -12.59
N GLY A 231 14.20 18.66 -12.80
CA GLY A 231 15.56 18.26 -13.22
C GLY A 231 16.49 17.74 -12.12
N GLN A 232 16.08 17.78 -10.86
CA GLN A 232 16.77 17.12 -9.74
C GLN A 232 16.57 15.59 -9.77
N ILE A 233 17.29 14.83 -8.95
CA ILE A 233 16.95 13.41 -8.74
C ILE A 233 15.62 13.35 -7.96
N PRO A 234 14.58 12.66 -8.46
CA PRO A 234 13.32 12.54 -7.73
C PRO A 234 13.50 11.83 -6.39
N TRP A 235 12.68 12.18 -5.41
CA TRP A 235 12.52 11.34 -4.23
C TRP A 235 11.55 10.18 -4.55
N PRO A 236 11.76 8.95 -4.03
CA PRO A 236 12.86 8.51 -3.16
C PRO A 236 14.08 7.96 -3.92
N ILE A 237 14.13 8.13 -5.24
CA ILE A 237 15.16 7.59 -6.15
C ILE A 237 16.60 8.00 -5.75
N GLY A 238 16.76 9.09 -4.99
CA GLY A 238 18.02 9.47 -4.35
C GLY A 238 18.66 8.43 -3.43
N ALA A 239 17.91 7.43 -2.95
CA ALA A 239 18.43 6.33 -2.13
C ALA A 239 19.42 5.41 -2.88
N PHE A 240 19.41 5.43 -4.22
CA PHE A 240 20.23 4.56 -5.04
C PHE A 240 21.64 5.13 -5.31
N ILE A 241 22.68 4.39 -4.94
CA ILE A 241 24.07 4.70 -5.28
C ILE A 241 24.27 4.56 -6.79
N GLY A 242 24.74 5.63 -7.43
CA GLY A 242 25.04 5.67 -8.86
C GLY A 242 23.90 6.18 -9.74
N ILE A 243 22.76 6.52 -9.14
CA ILE A 243 21.55 6.94 -9.85
C ILE A 243 21.71 8.19 -10.71
N SER A 244 22.68 9.04 -10.39
CA SER A 244 23.00 10.24 -11.17
C SER A 244 23.47 9.93 -12.60
N GLN A 245 23.90 8.70 -12.88
CA GLN A 245 24.27 8.26 -14.24
C GLN A 245 23.06 8.03 -15.14
N TYR A 246 21.84 7.97 -14.56
CA TYR A 246 20.59 7.63 -15.24
C TYR A 246 19.60 8.80 -15.26
N GLN A 247 20.09 10.04 -15.13
CA GLN A 247 19.27 11.26 -15.11
C GLN A 247 18.36 11.41 -16.34
N ASN A 248 18.74 10.81 -17.47
CA ASN A 248 17.96 10.81 -18.72
C ASN A 248 16.71 9.91 -18.68
N HIS A 249 16.45 9.21 -17.58
CA HIS A 249 15.24 8.40 -17.37
C HIS A 249 14.21 9.10 -16.46
N PHE A 250 14.54 10.28 -15.93
CA PHE A 250 13.68 11.04 -15.02
C PHE A 250 13.05 12.21 -15.77
N HIS A 251 11.72 12.27 -15.73
CA HIS A 251 10.95 13.20 -16.54
C HIS A 251 9.78 13.78 -15.77
N SER A 252 9.23 14.87 -16.30
CA SER A 252 8.00 15.46 -15.78
C SER A 252 6.77 14.70 -16.26
N LEU A 253 5.66 14.83 -15.53
CA LEU A 253 4.36 14.33 -16.01
C LEU A 253 3.94 14.98 -17.35
N THR A 254 4.36 16.23 -17.62
CA THR A 254 4.16 16.85 -18.95
C THR A 254 4.84 16.05 -20.06
N THR A 255 6.08 15.60 -19.83
CA THR A 255 6.82 14.77 -20.78
C THR A 255 6.15 13.41 -20.97
N PHE A 256 5.54 12.85 -19.92
CA PHE A 256 4.75 11.61 -20.05
C PHE A 256 3.60 11.79 -21.06
N TYR A 257 2.87 12.91 -20.99
CA TYR A 257 1.80 13.22 -21.95
C TYR A 257 2.32 13.42 -23.37
N GLU A 258 3.48 14.04 -23.54
CA GLU A 258 4.15 14.17 -24.84
C GLU A 258 4.55 12.80 -25.41
N ASP A 259 5.15 11.93 -24.58
CA ASP A 259 5.58 10.59 -24.99
C ASP A 259 4.42 9.67 -25.39
N LEU A 260 3.26 9.83 -24.77
CA LEU A 260 2.01 9.14 -25.16
C LEU A 260 1.53 9.55 -26.55
N GLN A 261 1.74 10.81 -26.95
CA GLN A 261 1.33 11.33 -28.26
C GLN A 261 2.36 11.02 -29.34
N ASP A 262 3.65 11.14 -29.02
CA ASP A 262 4.76 11.07 -29.98
C ASP A 262 5.24 9.64 -30.27
N GLY A 263 4.71 8.65 -29.56
CA GLY A 263 5.09 7.27 -29.78
C GLY A 263 6.40 6.88 -29.08
N ASN A 264 6.68 7.48 -27.92
CA ASN A 264 7.89 7.23 -27.12
C ASN A 264 7.65 6.61 -25.73
N LEU A 265 6.43 6.12 -25.42
CA LEU A 265 6.12 5.52 -24.12
C LEU A 265 7.09 4.35 -23.80
N PRO A 266 7.80 4.37 -22.66
CA PRO A 266 8.64 3.26 -22.23
C PRO A 266 7.87 1.96 -22.03
N ALA A 267 8.57 0.83 -22.05
CA ALA A 267 7.98 -0.47 -21.75
C ALA A 267 7.54 -0.59 -20.28
N VAL A 268 8.25 0.04 -19.36
CA VAL A 268 7.88 0.15 -17.94
C VAL A 268 7.98 1.60 -17.47
N SER A 269 6.88 2.16 -16.98
CA SER A 269 6.82 3.54 -16.52
C SER A 269 6.32 3.60 -15.08
N TRP A 270 7.09 4.23 -14.20
CA TRP A 270 6.59 4.68 -12.89
C TRP A 270 6.09 6.10 -13.05
N VAL A 271 4.86 6.35 -12.61
CA VAL A 271 4.23 7.69 -12.64
C VAL A 271 3.89 8.06 -11.21
N MET A 272 4.47 9.16 -10.73
CA MET A 272 4.37 9.55 -9.32
C MET A 272 3.83 10.97 -9.21
N TYR A 273 2.91 11.19 -8.28
CA TYR A 273 2.29 12.50 -8.05
C TYR A 273 3.04 13.39 -7.06
N ILE A 274 4.25 12.97 -6.68
CA ILE A 274 5.12 13.71 -5.75
C ILE A 274 6.54 13.84 -6.32
N THR A 275 7.03 15.08 -6.37
CA THR A 275 8.47 15.37 -6.30
C THR A 275 8.73 16.68 -5.55
N GLY A 276 9.63 16.64 -4.57
CA GLY A 276 10.00 17.86 -3.84
C GLY A 276 8.89 18.32 -2.88
N TYR A 277 8.33 19.51 -3.10
CA TYR A 277 7.31 20.14 -2.23
C TYR A 277 5.94 20.31 -2.92
N ASP A 278 5.74 19.72 -4.10
CA ASP A 278 4.45 19.76 -4.81
C ASP A 278 3.88 18.34 -4.86
N ASP A 279 2.98 18.11 -3.90
CA ASP A 279 2.36 16.86 -3.45
C ASP A 279 0.82 16.99 -3.43
N GLN A 280 0.27 18.12 -3.88
CA GLN A 280 -1.16 18.44 -3.74
C GLN A 280 -2.16 17.46 -4.41
N TYR A 281 -1.66 16.53 -5.25
CA TYR A 281 -2.47 15.57 -6.01
C TYR A 281 -2.13 14.11 -5.75
N ASP A 282 -1.20 13.81 -4.85
CA ASP A 282 -0.84 12.42 -4.52
C ASP A 282 -1.85 11.72 -3.59
N MET A 283 -2.90 12.45 -3.19
CA MET A 283 -3.95 12.05 -2.26
C MET A 283 -3.53 11.95 -0.79
N HIS A 284 -2.28 12.24 -0.42
CA HIS A 284 -1.84 12.22 0.97
C HIS A 284 -2.70 13.17 1.83
N PRO A 285 -3.21 12.75 3.01
CA PRO A 285 -3.89 13.65 3.93
C PRO A 285 -2.95 14.79 4.40
N PRO A 286 -3.38 16.07 4.52
CA PRO A 286 -4.74 16.57 4.41
C PRO A 286 -5.06 17.14 3.02
N TYR A 287 -4.43 16.65 1.95
CA TYR A 287 -4.78 17.07 0.60
C TYR A 287 -6.16 16.54 0.18
N ASN A 288 -6.72 17.18 -0.84
CA ASN A 288 -8.05 16.87 -1.31
C ASN A 288 -8.04 15.59 -2.16
N ILE A 289 -8.60 14.51 -1.63
CA ILE A 289 -8.61 13.20 -2.29
C ILE A 289 -9.31 13.22 -3.66
N THR A 290 -10.37 14.02 -3.80
CA THR A 290 -11.10 14.15 -5.07
C THR A 290 -10.29 14.92 -6.11
N ALA A 291 -9.52 15.94 -5.70
CA ALA A 291 -8.64 16.65 -6.60
C ALA A 291 -7.54 15.71 -7.13
N GLY A 292 -6.94 14.90 -6.26
CA GLY A 292 -6.01 13.83 -6.67
C GLY A 292 -6.67 12.85 -7.64
N ALA A 293 -7.90 12.40 -7.35
CA ALA A 293 -8.60 11.44 -8.23
C ALA A 293 -8.94 12.02 -9.61
N VAL A 294 -9.23 13.32 -9.66
CA VAL A 294 -9.45 14.06 -10.92
C VAL A 294 -8.14 14.15 -11.73
N GLU A 295 -7.02 14.46 -11.09
CA GLU A 295 -5.73 14.53 -11.77
C GLU A 295 -5.26 13.15 -12.25
N LEU A 296 -5.41 12.12 -11.41
CA LEU A 296 -5.18 10.72 -11.79
C LEU A 296 -6.01 10.30 -13.00
N THR A 297 -7.30 10.70 -13.05
CA THR A 297 -8.19 10.44 -14.18
C THR A 297 -7.69 11.07 -15.48
N GLN A 298 -7.04 12.25 -15.43
CA GLN A 298 -6.44 12.85 -16.62
C GLN A 298 -5.30 11.99 -17.16
N THR A 299 -4.45 11.43 -16.28
CA THR A 299 -3.40 10.48 -16.68
C THR A 299 -3.96 9.21 -17.28
N ILE A 300 -4.96 8.61 -16.65
CA ILE A 300 -5.59 7.38 -17.16
C ILE A 300 -6.24 7.64 -18.52
N ASN A 301 -6.98 8.74 -18.67
CA ASN A 301 -7.60 9.11 -19.95
C ASN A 301 -6.54 9.35 -21.03
N ALA A 302 -5.44 10.04 -20.72
CA ALA A 302 -4.37 10.25 -21.70
C ALA A 302 -3.79 8.92 -22.22
N ILE A 303 -3.61 7.93 -21.33
CA ILE A 303 -3.17 6.58 -21.73
C ILE A 303 -4.25 5.90 -22.58
N MET A 304 -5.51 5.98 -22.17
CA MET A 304 -6.66 5.38 -22.86
C MET A 304 -6.91 5.96 -24.26
N GLU A 305 -6.66 7.26 -24.45
CA GLU A 305 -6.78 7.96 -25.74
C GLU A 305 -5.55 7.78 -26.64
N SER A 306 -4.42 7.38 -26.05
CA SER A 306 -3.17 7.19 -26.79
C SER A 306 -3.22 5.96 -27.72
N PRO A 307 -2.31 5.88 -28.71
CA PRO A 307 -2.12 4.67 -29.51
C PRO A 307 -1.72 3.43 -28.70
N TYR A 308 -1.33 3.59 -27.43
CA TYR A 308 -0.82 2.53 -26.57
C TYR A 308 -1.88 1.76 -25.80
N TRP A 309 -3.13 2.23 -25.76
CA TRP A 309 -4.20 1.61 -24.96
C TRP A 309 -4.25 0.08 -25.15
N ASN A 310 -4.24 -0.38 -26.40
CA ASN A 310 -4.40 -1.80 -26.76
C ASN A 310 -3.27 -2.73 -26.29
N SER A 311 -2.18 -2.18 -25.77
CA SER A 311 -1.03 -2.93 -25.26
C SER A 311 -0.54 -2.45 -23.89
N THR A 312 -1.38 -1.73 -23.14
CA THR A 312 -1.02 -1.18 -21.83
C THR A 312 -1.76 -1.88 -20.70
N VAL A 313 -1.09 -2.03 -19.56
CA VAL A 313 -1.73 -2.21 -18.25
C VAL A 313 -1.32 -1.04 -17.37
N ILE A 314 -2.30 -0.47 -16.69
CA ILE A 314 -2.11 0.56 -15.67
C ILE A 314 -2.41 -0.13 -14.33
N PHE A 315 -1.42 -0.15 -13.45
CA PHE A 315 -1.58 -0.51 -12.05
C PHE A 315 -1.63 0.78 -11.25
N ILE A 316 -2.72 0.99 -10.52
CA ILE A 316 -2.87 2.14 -9.63
C ILE A 316 -2.97 1.59 -8.23
N THR A 317 -2.03 1.99 -7.39
CA THR A 317 -1.95 1.59 -6.00
C THR A 317 -1.56 2.78 -5.14
N PHE A 318 -1.52 2.56 -3.85
CA PHE A 318 -0.93 3.46 -2.88
C PHE A 318 0.46 2.92 -2.49
N ASP A 319 1.27 3.75 -1.87
CA ASP A 319 2.54 3.38 -1.28
C ASP A 319 2.31 2.51 -0.03
N GLU A 320 1.44 2.95 0.87
CA GLU A 320 1.03 2.34 2.12
C GLU A 320 -0.37 2.85 2.58
N GLY A 321 -0.78 2.52 3.81
CA GLY A 321 -2.16 2.68 4.27
C GLY A 321 -2.48 3.97 5.02
N GLY A 322 -1.49 4.81 5.32
CA GLY A 322 -1.62 6.11 5.98
C GLY A 322 -2.10 6.03 7.42
N GLY A 323 -1.99 4.87 8.07
CA GLY A 323 -2.58 4.62 9.40
C GLY A 323 -4.11 4.60 9.43
N TYR A 324 -4.80 4.61 8.28
CA TYR A 324 -6.25 4.43 8.25
C TYR A 324 -6.63 3.01 8.63
N TYR A 325 -7.79 2.86 9.27
CA TYR A 325 -8.34 1.56 9.64
C TYR A 325 -8.43 0.63 8.43
N ASP A 326 -7.97 -0.60 8.59
CA ASP A 326 -8.32 -1.73 7.73
C ASP A 326 -8.58 -2.95 8.62
N GLN A 327 -9.65 -3.67 8.32
CA GLN A 327 -10.10 -4.79 9.15
C GLN A 327 -9.30 -6.08 8.90
N ILE A 328 -8.39 -6.11 7.91
CA ILE A 328 -7.64 -7.30 7.53
C ILE A 328 -6.20 -7.18 7.99
N THR A 329 -5.80 -8.07 8.90
CA THR A 329 -4.41 -8.22 9.29
C THR A 329 -3.51 -8.53 8.08
N PRO A 330 -2.39 -7.82 7.90
CA PRO A 330 -1.41 -8.13 6.86
C PRO A 330 -0.89 -9.57 6.94
N PRO A 331 -0.81 -10.28 5.80
CA PRO A 331 -0.32 -11.63 5.75
C PRO A 331 1.20 -11.66 5.88
N SER A 332 1.67 -12.59 6.69
CA SER A 332 3.08 -12.96 6.75
C SER A 332 3.41 -13.99 5.67
N ILE A 333 3.79 -13.52 4.47
CA ILE A 333 4.18 -14.40 3.35
C ILE A 333 5.66 -14.84 3.39
N ASN A 334 6.43 -14.23 4.29
CA ASN A 334 7.84 -14.52 4.52
C ASN A 334 8.20 -14.16 5.97
N HIS A 335 9.49 -14.10 6.31
CA HIS A 335 9.91 -13.68 7.65
C HIS A 335 9.36 -12.28 7.97
N TYR A 336 9.50 -11.32 7.07
CA TYR A 336 9.17 -9.91 7.23
C TYR A 336 7.67 -9.60 7.15
N GLY A 337 6.90 -10.41 6.42
CA GLY A 337 5.49 -10.16 6.13
C GLY A 337 5.26 -9.02 5.13
N LEU A 338 3.99 -8.78 4.84
CA LEU A 338 3.52 -7.65 4.01
C LEU A 338 3.02 -6.51 4.90
N GLY A 339 2.84 -5.33 4.30
CA GLY A 339 2.24 -4.19 4.98
C GLY A 339 0.73 -4.16 4.89
N GLN A 340 0.14 -3.02 5.25
CA GLN A 340 -1.31 -2.81 5.27
C GLN A 340 -1.94 -3.14 3.91
N ARG A 341 -3.19 -3.62 3.96
CA ARG A 341 -4.00 -3.79 2.75
C ARG A 341 -4.30 -2.44 2.15
N ILE A 342 -3.99 -2.29 0.87
CA ILE A 342 -4.16 -1.04 0.12
C ILE A 342 -4.85 -1.31 -1.22
N PRO A 343 -5.55 -0.33 -1.80
CA PRO A 343 -6.20 -0.53 -3.09
C PRO A 343 -5.21 -0.85 -4.21
N LEU A 344 -5.57 -1.80 -5.07
CA LEU A 344 -4.96 -1.94 -6.39
C LEU A 344 -6.06 -1.98 -7.47
N LEU A 345 -6.10 -0.97 -8.32
CA LEU A 345 -6.86 -0.99 -9.56
C LEU A 345 -5.98 -1.49 -10.71
N ILE A 346 -6.52 -2.41 -11.51
CA ILE A 346 -5.85 -2.99 -12.68
C ILE A 346 -6.68 -2.60 -13.89
N ILE A 347 -6.21 -1.58 -14.62
CA ILE A 347 -6.90 -1.01 -15.78
C ILE A 347 -6.15 -1.42 -17.04
N SER A 348 -6.85 -2.08 -17.96
CA SER A 348 -6.29 -2.53 -19.23
C SER A 348 -7.42 -2.89 -20.18
N PRO A 349 -7.22 -2.82 -21.52
CA PRO A 349 -8.14 -3.47 -22.46
C PRO A 349 -8.37 -4.95 -22.11
N TYR A 350 -7.41 -5.62 -21.48
CA TYR A 350 -7.53 -7.03 -21.14
C TYR A 350 -8.00 -7.28 -19.72
N ALA A 351 -8.12 -6.26 -18.86
CA ALA A 351 -8.61 -6.45 -17.50
C ALA A 351 -10.10 -6.86 -17.55
N LYS A 352 -10.49 -7.77 -16.67
CA LYS A 352 -11.89 -8.17 -16.50
C LYS A 352 -12.70 -7.00 -15.96
N GLU A 353 -13.97 -6.97 -16.34
CA GLU A 353 -14.95 -5.96 -15.91
C GLU A 353 -15.60 -6.37 -14.60
N ALA A 354 -15.88 -5.40 -13.72
CA ALA A 354 -16.53 -5.57 -12.43
C ALA A 354 -15.96 -6.74 -11.60
N TRP A 355 -14.64 -6.94 -11.68
CA TRP A 355 -13.98 -8.12 -11.11
C TRP A 355 -13.24 -7.76 -9.84
N ILE A 356 -13.48 -8.52 -8.78
CA ILE A 356 -12.69 -8.46 -7.55
C ILE A 356 -11.61 -9.55 -7.58
N ASN A 357 -10.33 -9.17 -7.49
CA ASN A 357 -9.21 -10.10 -7.36
C ASN A 357 -8.80 -10.26 -5.89
N ASN A 358 -9.03 -11.47 -5.38
CA ASN A 358 -8.82 -11.89 -4.00
C ASN A 358 -7.57 -12.75 -3.77
N TYR A 359 -6.72 -12.92 -4.80
CA TYR A 359 -5.42 -13.53 -4.61
C TYR A 359 -4.53 -12.61 -3.77
N THR A 360 -3.61 -13.18 -2.97
CA THR A 360 -2.70 -12.39 -2.15
C THR A 360 -1.63 -11.77 -3.05
N LEU A 361 -1.77 -10.47 -3.28
CA LEU A 361 -0.90 -9.69 -4.16
C LEU A 361 -0.14 -8.64 -3.34
N SER A 362 0.98 -8.17 -3.87
CA SER A 362 1.69 -7.01 -3.32
C SER A 362 2.51 -6.31 -4.41
N GLY A 363 3.25 -5.26 -4.04
CA GLY A 363 4.19 -4.63 -4.96
C GLY A 363 5.22 -5.60 -5.56
N TYR A 364 5.55 -6.69 -4.86
CA TYR A 364 6.41 -7.75 -5.40
C TYR A 364 5.76 -8.48 -6.58
N THR A 365 4.44 -8.64 -6.56
CA THR A 365 3.70 -9.26 -7.65
C THR A 365 3.68 -8.41 -8.91
N LEU A 366 3.68 -7.08 -8.78
CA LEU A 366 3.81 -6.17 -9.93
C LEU A 366 5.18 -6.32 -10.60
N LEU A 367 6.26 -6.43 -9.80
CA LEU A 367 7.59 -6.73 -10.32
C LEU A 367 7.64 -8.13 -10.97
N GLY A 368 7.02 -9.12 -10.34
CA GLY A 368 6.92 -10.48 -10.89
C GLY A 368 6.16 -10.52 -12.23
N PHE A 369 5.18 -9.64 -12.42
CA PHE A 369 4.50 -9.48 -13.71
C PHE A 369 5.45 -8.93 -14.79
N ILE A 370 6.29 -7.94 -14.46
CA ILE A 370 7.30 -7.41 -15.38
C ILE A 370 8.27 -8.54 -15.77
N ASP A 371 8.80 -9.27 -14.79
CA ASP A 371 9.72 -10.38 -15.04
C ASP A 371 9.08 -11.46 -15.93
N TYR A 372 7.86 -11.88 -15.58
CA TYR A 372 7.07 -12.83 -16.35
C TYR A 372 6.80 -12.35 -17.78
N ASN A 373 6.40 -11.09 -17.94
CA ASN A 373 5.95 -10.58 -19.23
C ASN A 373 7.11 -10.40 -20.22
N TRP A 374 8.31 -10.04 -19.76
CA TRP A 374 9.50 -9.88 -20.61
C TRP A 374 10.49 -11.05 -20.57
N HIS A 375 10.10 -12.18 -19.97
CA HIS A 375 10.93 -13.38 -19.85
C HIS A 375 12.26 -13.13 -19.11
N LEU A 376 12.23 -12.25 -18.12
CA LEU A 376 13.38 -11.97 -17.26
C LEU A 376 13.49 -13.05 -16.17
N PRO A 377 14.71 -13.32 -15.66
CA PRO A 377 14.84 -14.04 -14.40
C PRO A 377 14.16 -13.22 -13.29
N TYR A 378 13.51 -13.88 -12.33
CA TYR A 378 12.91 -13.17 -11.20
C TYR A 378 13.96 -12.35 -10.44
N PHE A 379 13.63 -11.08 -10.19
CA PHE A 379 14.57 -10.11 -9.64
C PHE A 379 15.08 -10.49 -8.25
N THR A 380 14.19 -10.94 -7.38
CA THR A 380 14.50 -11.50 -6.06
C THR A 380 13.72 -12.79 -5.81
N LYS A 381 14.12 -13.52 -4.77
CA LYS A 381 13.36 -14.67 -4.29
C LYS A 381 11.92 -14.30 -3.87
N TRP A 382 11.71 -13.12 -3.31
CA TRP A 382 10.37 -12.67 -2.90
C TRP A 382 9.48 -12.35 -4.08
N VAL A 383 10.07 -11.80 -5.15
CA VAL A 383 9.38 -11.60 -6.43
C VAL A 383 9.02 -12.94 -7.07
N GLU A 384 9.93 -13.92 -7.04
CA GLU A 384 9.67 -15.30 -7.52
C GLU A 384 8.53 -15.99 -6.75
N GLU A 385 8.49 -15.83 -5.43
CA GLU A 385 7.48 -16.44 -4.55
C GLU A 385 6.14 -15.68 -4.53
N SER A 386 6.06 -14.49 -5.16
CA SER A 386 4.84 -13.70 -5.25
C SER A 386 3.82 -14.30 -6.24
N ASP A 387 2.52 -14.05 -6.03
CA ASP A 387 1.46 -14.72 -6.79
C ASP A 387 1.14 -14.06 -8.16
N VAL A 388 2.09 -14.13 -9.09
CA VAL A 388 1.91 -13.64 -10.47
C VAL A 388 0.76 -14.36 -11.17
N GLN A 389 0.51 -15.63 -10.85
CA GLN A 389 -0.60 -16.38 -11.45
C GLN A 389 -1.96 -15.88 -10.97
N GLY A 390 -2.05 -15.48 -9.70
CA GLY A 390 -3.20 -14.79 -9.12
C GLY A 390 -3.45 -13.44 -9.79
N LEU A 391 -2.41 -12.63 -10.00
CA LEU A 391 -2.53 -11.37 -10.75
C LEU A 391 -3.03 -11.60 -12.19
N LEU A 392 -2.54 -12.64 -12.87
CA LEU A 392 -2.98 -12.98 -14.22
C LEU A 392 -4.48 -13.34 -14.30
N LYS A 393 -5.13 -13.68 -13.18
CA LYS A 393 -6.59 -13.89 -13.13
C LYS A 393 -7.38 -12.61 -13.32
N SER A 394 -6.77 -11.43 -13.16
CA SER A 394 -7.41 -10.14 -13.48
C SER A 394 -7.63 -9.95 -14.98
N PHE A 395 -7.03 -10.77 -15.85
CA PHE A 395 -7.05 -10.54 -17.29
C PHE A 395 -7.82 -11.59 -18.09
N ASN A 396 -8.34 -11.15 -19.23
CA ASN A 396 -8.78 -11.96 -20.35
C ASN A 396 -8.07 -11.47 -21.63
N PHE A 397 -6.85 -11.96 -21.86
CA PHE A 397 -6.01 -11.55 -22.99
C PHE A 397 -6.59 -11.85 -24.38
N SER A 398 -7.69 -12.61 -24.47
CA SER A 398 -8.37 -12.92 -25.73
C SER A 398 -9.47 -11.91 -26.11
N LYS A 399 -9.85 -11.00 -25.20
CA LYS A 399 -10.96 -10.07 -25.39
C LYS A 399 -10.55 -8.64 -24.98
N PRO A 400 -9.80 -7.91 -25.82
CA PRO A 400 -9.50 -6.50 -25.56
C PRO A 400 -10.79 -5.68 -25.55
N ARG A 401 -10.88 -4.74 -24.60
CA ARG A 401 -12.00 -3.83 -24.40
C ARG A 401 -11.66 -2.41 -24.86
N PRO A 402 -12.64 -1.64 -25.37
CA PRO A 402 -12.44 -0.23 -25.67
C PRO A 402 -12.13 0.56 -24.39
N PRO A 403 -11.46 1.72 -24.52
CA PRO A 403 -11.22 2.62 -23.39
C PRO A 403 -12.52 3.23 -22.87
N ILE A 404 -12.54 3.60 -21.58
CA ILE A 404 -13.63 4.36 -20.96
C ILE A 404 -13.11 5.73 -20.56
N ILE A 405 -13.40 6.70 -21.40
CA ILE A 405 -13.00 8.08 -21.12
C ILE A 405 -13.97 8.67 -20.11
N LEU A 406 -13.47 8.94 -18.92
CA LEU A 406 -14.22 9.60 -17.87
C LEU A 406 -14.01 11.12 -18.03
N GLY A 407 -15.06 11.89 -18.25
CA GLY A 407 -15.06 13.37 -18.18
C GLY A 407 -16.22 13.91 -17.34
N PRO A 408 -16.31 15.23 -17.09
CA PRO A 408 -17.35 15.83 -16.24
C PRO A 408 -18.81 15.46 -16.59
N ASN A 409 -19.06 15.01 -17.82
CA ASN A 409 -20.37 14.58 -18.29
C ASN A 409 -20.74 13.14 -17.88
N ASN A 410 -19.76 12.29 -17.55
CA ASN A 410 -19.91 10.89 -17.13
C ASN A 410 -19.07 10.52 -15.89
N TRP A 411 -18.52 11.50 -15.18
CA TRP A 411 -17.94 11.39 -13.83
C TRP A 411 -19.03 11.24 -12.77
N THR A 412 -19.86 10.21 -12.89
CA THR A 412 -20.97 10.00 -11.98
C THR A 412 -21.03 8.55 -11.57
N TYR A 413 -20.82 8.30 -10.28
CA TYR A 413 -20.98 6.96 -9.73
C TYR A 413 -22.47 6.58 -9.58
N PRO A 414 -22.89 5.35 -9.90
CA PRO A 414 -22.14 4.36 -10.68
C PRO A 414 -22.28 4.62 -12.18
N ILE A 415 -21.30 4.16 -12.97
CA ILE A 415 -21.39 4.17 -14.43
C ILE A 415 -21.87 2.80 -14.97
N PRO A 416 -22.54 2.76 -16.13
CA PRO A 416 -23.02 1.48 -16.67
C PRO A 416 -21.89 0.61 -17.25
N LEU A 417 -21.77 -0.62 -16.72
CA LEU A 417 -20.86 -1.67 -17.21
C LEU A 417 -20.88 -1.82 -18.74
N GLN A 418 -19.71 -1.99 -19.38
CA GLN A 418 -19.66 -2.19 -20.84
C GLN A 418 -20.34 -3.49 -21.30
N TYR A 419 -20.30 -4.57 -20.50
CA TYR A 419 -20.91 -5.85 -20.82
C TYR A 419 -21.88 -6.32 -19.72
N PRO A 420 -23.06 -6.84 -20.09
CA PRO A 420 -24.00 -7.38 -19.12
C PRO A 420 -23.62 -8.80 -18.65
N VAL A 421 -22.81 -8.91 -17.59
CA VAL A 421 -22.62 -10.08 -16.68
C VAL A 421 -22.12 -9.51 -15.32
N HIS A 422 -22.73 -9.76 -14.15
CA HIS A 422 -22.50 -10.91 -13.26
C HIS A 422 -23.65 -11.08 -12.23
N TYR A 423 -23.95 -12.32 -11.84
CA TYR A 423 -24.65 -12.60 -10.59
C TYR A 423 -23.65 -12.40 -9.45
N GLY A 424 -23.93 -11.49 -8.51
CA GLY A 424 -23.04 -11.14 -7.40
C GLY A 424 -22.66 -12.36 -6.55
N TYR A 425 -21.37 -12.57 -6.38
CA TYR A 425 -20.78 -13.46 -5.38
C TYR A 425 -19.65 -12.68 -4.71
N ILE A 426 -19.37 -13.03 -3.45
CA ILE A 426 -18.26 -12.48 -2.68
C ILE A 426 -16.99 -13.19 -3.14
N ALA A 427 -15.93 -12.44 -3.35
CA ALA A 427 -14.61 -13.03 -3.58
C ALA A 427 -14.13 -13.69 -2.28
N LEU A 428 -13.80 -14.99 -2.30
CA LEU A 428 -13.30 -15.71 -1.12
C LEU A 428 -11.80 -15.53 -0.97
N VAL A 429 -11.31 -15.01 0.15
CA VAL A 429 -9.87 -14.85 0.36
C VAL A 429 -9.27 -16.18 0.83
N ASN A 430 -8.06 -16.49 0.38
CA ASN A 430 -7.32 -17.64 0.90
C ASN A 430 -6.98 -17.37 2.38
N PRO A 431 -6.96 -18.37 3.27
CA PRO A 431 -6.49 -18.14 4.64
C PRO A 431 -5.05 -17.61 4.66
N HIS A 432 -4.77 -16.68 5.57
CA HIS A 432 -3.45 -16.10 5.78
C HIS A 432 -2.96 -16.33 7.20
N VAL A 433 -1.64 -16.28 7.36
CA VAL A 433 -0.97 -16.29 8.66
C VAL A 433 -0.65 -14.85 9.02
N GLY A 434 -1.14 -14.36 10.15
CA GLY A 434 -0.82 -13.01 10.65
C GLY A 434 0.54 -12.93 11.36
N PHE A 435 0.93 -11.72 11.76
CA PHE A 435 2.22 -11.44 12.40
C PHE A 435 2.39 -12.19 13.72
N ALA A 436 1.35 -12.31 14.54
CA ALA A 436 1.43 -12.95 15.86
C ALA A 436 1.77 -14.44 15.77
N GLN A 437 1.38 -15.10 14.67
CA GLN A 437 1.70 -16.51 14.44
C GLN A 437 3.15 -16.71 13.96
N VAL A 438 3.73 -15.76 13.23
CA VAL A 438 5.14 -15.83 12.77
C VAL A 438 6.11 -15.35 13.85
N TYR A 439 5.75 -14.29 14.56
CA TYR A 439 6.54 -13.66 15.61
C TYR A 439 5.94 -13.93 16.98
N SER A 440 5.87 -15.21 17.36
CA SER A 440 5.37 -15.60 18.67
C SER A 440 6.28 -15.06 19.78
N ALA A 441 5.70 -14.30 20.71
CA ALA A 441 6.38 -13.74 21.87
C ALA A 441 5.70 -14.22 23.16
N PRO A 442 5.93 -15.48 23.59
CA PRO A 442 5.26 -16.03 24.77
C PRO A 442 5.56 -15.23 26.05
N GLU A 443 6.64 -14.45 26.07
CA GLU A 443 6.94 -13.51 27.16
C GLU A 443 5.92 -12.38 27.27
N LEU A 444 5.33 -11.92 26.16
CA LEU A 444 4.28 -10.89 26.18
C LEU A 444 2.97 -11.41 26.80
N ASP A 445 2.64 -12.68 26.56
CA ASP A 445 1.49 -13.35 27.18
C ASP A 445 1.57 -13.37 28.72
N LEU A 446 2.78 -13.29 29.27
CA LEU A 446 3.02 -13.24 30.71
C LEU A 446 2.90 -11.83 31.29
N LEU A 447 3.09 -10.77 30.49
CA LEU A 447 3.13 -9.40 30.99
C LEU A 447 1.77 -8.97 31.58
N LEU A 448 0.67 -9.18 30.87
CA LEU A 448 -0.67 -8.80 31.36
C LEU A 448 -1.07 -9.51 32.67
N PRO A 449 -0.97 -10.86 32.79
CA PRO A 449 -1.24 -11.53 34.07
C PRO A 449 -0.37 -11.03 35.22
N LEU A 450 0.94 -10.82 34.97
CA LEU A 450 1.86 -10.30 35.99
C LEU A 450 1.43 -8.92 36.47
N GLU A 451 1.03 -8.07 35.53
CA GLU A 451 0.61 -6.71 35.80
C GLU A 451 -0.71 -6.64 36.58
N ILE A 452 -1.73 -7.40 36.17
CA ILE A 452 -3.01 -7.51 36.88
C ILE A 452 -2.80 -7.98 38.32
N ILE A 453 -1.96 -9.01 38.52
CA ILE A 453 -1.62 -9.50 39.86
C ILE A 453 -0.90 -8.40 40.65
N ALA A 454 0.06 -7.71 40.03
CA ALA A 454 0.83 -6.66 40.69
C ALA A 454 -0.07 -5.51 41.18
N PHE A 455 -0.94 -4.97 40.32
CA PHE A 455 -1.93 -3.95 40.71
C PHE A 455 -2.93 -4.48 41.74
N GLY A 456 -3.38 -5.72 41.60
CA GLY A 456 -4.26 -6.38 42.55
C GLY A 456 -3.65 -6.47 43.95
N LEU A 457 -2.36 -6.83 44.05
CA LEU A 457 -1.61 -6.86 45.31
C LEU A 457 -1.40 -5.46 45.88
N THR A 458 -1.08 -4.48 45.04
CA THR A 458 -0.97 -3.07 45.45
C THR A 458 -2.28 -2.55 46.04
N PHE A 459 -3.42 -2.85 45.41
CA PHE A 459 -4.73 -2.46 45.93
C PHE A 459 -5.13 -3.25 47.19
N ALA A 460 -4.95 -4.56 47.20
CA ALA A 460 -5.18 -5.38 48.39
C ALA A 460 -4.32 -4.93 49.58
N SER A 461 -3.17 -4.30 49.32
CA SER A 461 -2.28 -3.79 50.35
C SER A 461 -2.93 -2.73 51.25
N PHE A 462 -3.98 -2.04 50.79
CA PHE A 462 -4.75 -1.10 51.63
C PHE A 462 -5.34 -1.78 52.87
N LYS A 463 -5.71 -3.07 52.75
CA LYS A 463 -6.20 -3.89 53.87
C LYS A 463 -5.12 -4.84 54.41
N ILE A 464 -4.31 -5.44 53.54
CA ILE A 464 -3.34 -6.48 53.88
C ILE A 464 -1.92 -5.95 53.68
N LYS A 465 -1.33 -5.30 54.69
CA LYS A 465 -0.07 -4.55 54.51
C LYS A 465 1.10 -5.36 53.94
N LYS A 466 1.17 -6.67 54.23
CA LYS A 466 2.26 -7.56 53.81
C LYS A 466 2.35 -7.77 52.30
N VAL A 467 1.28 -7.50 51.53
CA VAL A 467 1.28 -7.74 50.08
C VAL A 467 1.82 -6.57 49.24
N LEU A 468 2.12 -5.42 49.85
CA LEU A 468 2.65 -4.26 49.12
C LEU A 468 4.02 -4.55 48.47
N LEU A 469 4.91 -5.23 49.20
CA LEU A 469 6.25 -5.55 48.69
C LEU A 469 6.22 -6.57 47.54
N PRO A 470 5.44 -7.68 47.64
CA PRO A 470 5.19 -8.55 46.48
C PRO A 470 4.65 -7.82 45.25
N GLY A 471 3.67 -6.91 45.41
CA GLY A 471 3.14 -6.11 44.30
C GLY A 471 4.22 -5.23 43.64
N LEU A 472 5.02 -4.53 44.45
CA LEU A 472 6.17 -3.74 43.98
C LEU A 472 7.20 -4.57 43.21
N LEU A 473 7.55 -5.75 43.72
CA LEU A 473 8.52 -6.63 43.07
C LEU A 473 8.00 -7.14 41.72
N LEU A 474 6.72 -7.49 41.63
CA LEU A 474 6.11 -7.90 40.35
C LEU A 474 6.10 -6.75 39.33
N MET A 475 5.83 -5.51 39.75
CA MET A 475 5.94 -4.34 38.85
C MET A 475 7.37 -4.14 38.33
N LEU A 476 8.38 -4.29 39.19
CA LEU A 476 9.79 -4.21 38.77
C LEU A 476 10.18 -5.35 37.82
N ILE A 477 9.67 -6.57 38.04
CA ILE A 477 9.90 -7.72 37.16
C ILE A 477 9.25 -7.45 35.80
N THR A 478 7.99 -7.01 35.79
CA THR A 478 7.24 -6.70 34.56
C THR A 478 7.95 -5.60 33.76
N LEU A 479 8.36 -4.51 34.43
CA LEU A 479 9.16 -3.44 33.84
C LEU A 479 10.49 -3.96 33.27
N GLY A 480 11.18 -4.85 33.98
CA GLY A 480 12.45 -5.42 33.54
C GLY A 480 12.32 -6.35 32.33
N ILE A 481 11.26 -7.18 32.29
CA ILE A 481 10.97 -8.06 31.14
C ILE A 481 10.58 -7.19 29.94
N ALA A 482 9.65 -6.24 30.12
CA ALA A 482 9.23 -5.33 29.06
C ALA A 482 10.41 -4.55 28.48
N GLY A 483 11.24 -3.92 29.32
CA GLY A 483 12.42 -3.19 28.86
C GLY A 483 13.50 -4.06 28.21
N PHE A 484 13.63 -5.33 28.61
CA PHE A 484 14.51 -6.27 27.92
C PHE A 484 13.97 -6.62 26.53
N LEU A 485 12.69 -6.93 26.42
CA LEU A 485 12.04 -7.25 25.14
C LEU A 485 12.13 -6.07 24.18
N ASP A 486 11.80 -4.87 24.65
CA ASP A 486 11.91 -3.59 23.93
C ASP A 486 13.32 -3.38 23.36
N TYR A 487 14.35 -3.56 24.19
CA TYR A 487 15.75 -3.44 23.78
C TYR A 487 16.21 -4.53 22.82
N SER A 488 15.73 -5.76 23.01
CA SER A 488 16.21 -6.93 22.27
C SER A 488 15.53 -7.12 20.92
N ASN A 489 14.30 -6.63 20.76
CA ASN A 489 13.50 -6.82 19.56
C ASN A 489 12.48 -5.67 19.38
N ASN A 490 12.79 -4.75 18.46
CA ASN A 490 11.94 -3.59 18.18
C ASN A 490 10.56 -3.97 17.59
N ILE A 491 10.36 -5.22 17.14
CA ILE A 491 9.05 -5.66 16.67
C ILE A 491 8.00 -5.70 17.79
N TYR A 492 8.42 -5.63 19.07
CA TYR A 492 7.51 -5.63 20.21
C TYR A 492 7.41 -4.28 20.91
N SER A 493 8.14 -3.25 20.43
CA SER A 493 8.27 -1.96 21.11
C SER A 493 6.92 -1.32 21.42
N PHE A 494 5.99 -1.39 20.47
CA PHE A 494 4.64 -0.85 20.65
C PHE A 494 3.89 -1.44 21.86
N VAL A 495 4.08 -2.73 22.17
CA VAL A 495 3.48 -3.38 23.34
C VAL A 495 4.36 -3.24 24.58
N THR A 496 5.67 -3.35 24.45
CA THR A 496 6.59 -3.30 25.59
C THR A 496 6.64 -1.92 26.22
N GLU A 497 6.57 -0.85 25.43
CA GLU A 497 6.46 0.52 25.92
C GLU A 497 5.26 0.70 26.86
N TYR A 498 4.09 0.16 26.50
CA TYR A 498 2.92 0.18 27.38
C TYR A 498 3.23 -0.41 28.75
N TYR A 499 3.72 -1.66 28.78
CA TYR A 499 4.01 -2.35 30.04
C TYR A 499 5.11 -1.67 30.85
N MET A 500 6.06 -0.99 30.18
CA MET A 500 7.04 -0.16 30.86
C MET A 500 6.36 1.03 31.55
N TYR A 501 5.53 1.80 30.86
CA TYR A 501 4.86 2.98 31.42
C TYR A 501 3.88 2.63 32.53
N SER A 502 3.07 1.60 32.32
CA SER A 502 2.05 1.16 33.27
C SER A 502 2.69 0.60 34.55
N SER A 503 3.72 -0.24 34.42
CA SER A 503 4.51 -0.75 35.54
C SER A 503 5.23 0.37 36.28
N LEU A 504 5.74 1.38 35.57
CA LEU A 504 6.38 2.55 36.18
C LEU A 504 5.38 3.38 37.00
N ILE A 505 4.18 3.64 36.47
CA ILE A 505 3.09 4.33 37.19
C ILE A 505 2.70 3.52 38.44
N GLY A 506 2.48 2.22 38.29
CA GLY A 506 2.16 1.32 39.38
C GLY A 506 3.25 1.34 40.47
N PHE A 507 4.51 1.31 40.06
CA PHE A 507 5.66 1.35 40.96
C PHE A 507 5.71 2.67 41.74
N LEU A 508 5.49 3.81 41.08
CA LEU A 508 5.45 5.13 41.71
C LEU A 508 4.32 5.23 42.75
N ILE A 509 3.10 4.80 42.40
CA ILE A 509 1.96 4.78 43.32
C ILE A 509 2.28 3.91 44.54
N SER A 510 2.79 2.70 44.30
CA SER A 510 3.13 1.74 45.35
C SER A 510 4.27 2.24 46.25
N GLY A 511 5.26 2.92 45.67
CA GLY A 511 6.38 3.55 46.37
C GLY A 511 5.92 4.70 47.28
N ILE A 512 5.02 5.57 46.79
CA ILE A 512 4.40 6.62 47.61
C ILE A 512 3.65 6.01 48.80
N LEU A 513 2.88 4.94 48.56
CA LEU A 513 2.17 4.21 49.62
C LEU A 513 3.14 3.60 50.64
N ALA A 514 4.25 3.03 50.19
CA ALA A 514 5.30 2.47 51.05
C ALA A 514 5.96 3.55 51.92
N LEU A 515 6.36 4.67 51.32
CA LEU A 515 6.97 5.82 52.02
C LEU A 515 6.02 6.42 53.06
N LYS A 516 4.72 6.55 52.73
CA LYS A 516 3.70 7.02 53.67
C LYS A 516 3.59 6.08 54.88
N ARG A 517 3.63 4.76 54.67
CA ARG A 517 3.61 3.77 55.76
C ARG A 517 4.88 3.80 56.59
N TYR A 518 6.04 3.94 55.96
CA TYR A 518 7.33 4.05 56.65
C TYR A 518 7.40 5.30 57.53
N ARG A 519 6.92 6.45 57.04
CA ARG A 519 6.79 7.67 57.87
C ARG A 519 5.88 7.49 59.08
N VAL A 520 4.79 6.73 58.95
CA VAL A 520 3.91 6.40 60.10
C VAL A 520 4.61 5.46 61.08
N TYR A 521 5.42 4.52 60.59
CA TYR A 521 6.22 3.65 61.44
C TYR A 521 7.30 4.44 62.21
N LEU A 522 8.04 5.33 61.55
CA LEU A 522 9.06 6.18 62.20
C LEU A 522 8.49 7.19 63.21
N LYS A 523 7.21 7.57 63.07
CA LYS A 523 6.51 8.45 64.01
C LYS A 523 5.94 7.71 65.24
N ARG A 524 5.92 6.38 65.22
CA ARG A 524 5.52 5.53 66.35
C ARG A 524 6.76 5.04 67.06
#